data_AF-M0BL84-F1
#
_entry.id   AF-M0BL84-F1
#
_cell.length_a   1.000
_cell.length_b   1.000
_cell.length_c   1.000
_cell.angle_alpha   90.00
_cell.angle_beta   90.00
_cell.angle_gamma   90.00
#
_symmetry.space_group_name_H-M   'P 1'
#
loop_
_entity.id
_entity.type
_entity.pdbx_description
1 polymer ?
#
loop_
_entity_poly.entity_id
_entity_poly.type
_entity_poly.pdbx_seq_one_letter_code
_entity_poly.pdbx_strand_id
1 'polypeptide(L)'
;MLLVLAVVAMVVASAGCLSMLSDEEQANADASKQTVKVPAEADMLVNVDMAIFADEETTALLDGLGDGTGSSAAEMEEMYTEFRDETGLDLQDLNQTTMFGMTDTEAATESEFAVLIDADWDTETLIDALNEDAETTLEQTEYAGEDVLWKPANPDAMSDPMYIGEHDDGQYVIGTKAAVTASLDVSYEGAEPVSGTLLETFEDTTEGLITFAMDVPETGDQGDDFG
;
A
#
# COMPACT_ATOMS: atom_id res chain seq x y z
N MET A 1 -6.42 -2.16 -12.95
CA MET A 1 -6.24 -2.52 -11.51
C MET A 1 -5.24 -3.65 -11.21
N LEU A 2 -4.86 -4.50 -12.18
CA LEU A 2 -3.86 -5.58 -12.01
C LEU A 2 -2.40 -5.09 -11.85
N LEU A 3 -2.19 -3.77 -11.92
CA LEU A 3 -0.89 -3.13 -12.14
C LEU A 3 -0.16 -2.75 -10.86
N VAL A 4 -0.87 -2.28 -9.83
CA VAL A 4 -0.30 -2.03 -8.50
C VAL A 4 0.18 -3.34 -7.86
N LEU A 5 -0.55 -4.44 -8.08
CA LEU A 5 -0.14 -5.78 -7.67
C LEU A 5 1.05 -6.33 -8.47
N ALA A 6 1.21 -5.93 -9.74
CA ALA A 6 2.29 -6.41 -10.60
C ALA A 6 3.67 -5.85 -10.21
N VAL A 7 3.74 -4.60 -9.75
CA VAL A 7 4.99 -3.97 -9.28
C VAL A 7 5.48 -4.63 -7.97
N VAL A 8 4.57 -4.99 -7.07
CA VAL A 8 4.89 -5.61 -5.77
C VAL A 8 5.42 -7.04 -5.92
N ALA A 9 4.91 -7.81 -6.90
CA ALA A 9 5.37 -9.18 -7.13
C ALA A 9 6.85 -9.28 -7.58
N MET A 10 7.44 -8.20 -8.11
CA MET A 10 8.83 -8.19 -8.59
C MET A 10 9.87 -7.93 -7.49
N VAL A 11 9.50 -7.26 -6.39
CA VAL A 11 10.44 -6.84 -5.33
C VAL A 11 10.88 -8.01 -4.44
N VAL A 12 10.13 -9.11 -4.40
CA VAL A 12 10.43 -10.28 -3.53
C VAL A 12 11.65 -11.09 -4.00
N ALA A 13 12.24 -10.79 -5.17
CA ALA A 13 13.37 -11.55 -5.72
C ALA A 13 14.78 -10.98 -5.41
N SER A 14 14.89 -9.79 -4.80
CA SER A 14 16.17 -9.11 -4.56
C SER A 14 16.45 -8.83 -3.08
N ALA A 15 16.10 -9.76 -2.18
CA ALA A 15 16.68 -9.79 -0.85
C ALA A 15 18.16 -10.21 -0.94
N GLY A 16 19.05 -9.26 -1.26
CA GLY A 16 20.47 -9.53 -1.41
C GLY A 16 21.30 -8.29 -1.74
N CYS A 17 21.66 -7.54 -0.70
CA CYS A 17 22.77 -6.57 -0.65
C CYS A 17 22.57 -5.21 -1.37
N LEU A 18 21.92 -4.26 -0.71
CA LEU A 18 22.05 -2.82 -0.97
C LEU A 18 22.30 -2.07 0.36
N SER A 19 23.42 -2.36 1.02
CA SER A 19 23.86 -1.65 2.25
C SER A 19 25.07 -0.74 1.98
N MET A 20 25.14 -0.09 0.81
CA MET A 20 26.38 0.60 0.43
C MET A 20 26.21 1.93 -0.31
N LEU A 21 25.16 2.71 -0.06
CA LEU A 21 25.08 4.10 -0.53
C LEU A 21 24.19 4.94 0.41
N SER A 22 24.78 5.52 1.47
CA SER A 22 24.08 6.52 2.28
C SER A 22 25.09 7.50 2.88
N ASP A 23 25.26 8.63 2.22
CA ASP A 23 25.80 9.86 2.79
C ASP A 23 25.12 10.97 1.99
N GLU A 24 23.88 11.32 2.35
CA GLU A 24 23.33 12.68 2.18
C GLU A 24 21.96 12.79 2.89
N GLU A 25 21.98 13.63 3.91
CA GLU A 25 20.95 13.91 4.91
C GLU A 25 19.90 14.89 4.34
N GLN A 26 18.78 14.39 3.77
CA GLN A 26 17.55 15.18 3.67
C GLN A 26 16.29 14.37 3.32
N ALA A 27 15.27 14.54 4.17
CA ALA A 27 13.83 14.34 3.97
C ALA A 27 13.24 12.92 4.11
N ASN A 28 12.57 12.65 5.24
CA ASN A 28 11.30 11.90 5.22
C ASN A 28 10.51 12.08 6.54
N ALA A 29 9.54 13.01 6.55
CA ALA A 29 8.62 13.24 7.69
C ALA A 29 7.17 12.80 7.37
N ASP A 30 6.93 12.28 6.16
CA ASP A 30 5.59 12.03 5.63
C ASP A 30 5.21 10.53 5.62
N ALA A 31 6.18 9.61 5.46
CA ALA A 31 5.96 8.18 5.69
C ALA A 31 5.42 7.87 7.11
N SER A 32 5.89 8.63 8.11
CA SER A 32 5.41 8.57 9.50
C SER A 32 3.96 9.04 9.69
N LYS A 33 3.33 9.71 8.72
CA LYS A 33 1.93 10.16 8.82
C LYS A 33 0.92 9.08 8.44
N GLN A 34 1.27 8.15 7.56
CA GLN A 34 0.36 7.06 7.20
C GLN A 34 0.44 5.90 8.20
N THR A 35 1.59 5.66 8.83
CA THR A 35 1.75 4.58 9.81
C THR A 35 0.84 4.73 11.03
N VAL A 36 0.47 5.96 11.42
CA VAL A 36 -0.52 6.19 12.48
C VAL A 36 -1.95 5.79 12.11
N LYS A 37 -2.21 5.41 10.85
CA LYS A 37 -3.48 4.87 10.35
C LYS A 37 -3.44 3.35 10.14
N VAL A 38 -2.28 2.73 10.34
CA VAL A 38 -2.12 1.28 10.28
C VAL A 38 -2.52 0.68 11.62
N PRO A 39 -3.37 -0.36 11.66
CA PRO A 39 -3.77 -1.00 12.92
C PRO A 39 -2.60 -1.74 13.59
N ALA A 40 -2.66 -1.87 14.92
CA ALA A 40 -1.68 -2.60 15.72
C ALA A 40 -1.47 -4.07 15.32
N GLU A 41 -2.44 -4.65 14.61
CA GLU A 41 -2.43 -6.05 14.15
C GLU A 41 -1.64 -6.25 12.85
N ALA A 42 -1.12 -5.19 12.23
CA ALA A 42 -0.29 -5.32 11.05
C ALA A 42 1.01 -6.07 11.36
N ASP A 43 1.34 -7.05 10.52
CA ASP A 43 2.59 -7.83 10.57
C ASP A 43 3.52 -7.52 9.39
N MET A 44 3.06 -6.70 8.45
CA MET A 44 3.82 -6.31 7.27
C MET A 44 3.55 -4.84 6.94
N LEU A 45 4.61 -4.11 6.61
CA LEU A 45 4.58 -2.74 6.11
C LEU A 45 5.45 -2.61 4.87
N VAL A 46 4.91 -1.99 3.82
CA VAL A 46 5.64 -1.61 2.61
C VAL A 46 5.30 -0.17 2.29
N ASN A 47 6.28 0.73 2.22
CA ASN A 47 6.07 2.06 1.66
C ASN A 47 6.79 2.18 0.32
N VAL A 48 6.09 2.78 -0.63
CA VAL A 48 6.64 3.18 -1.92
C VAL A 48 6.45 4.69 -2.04
N ASP A 49 7.56 5.39 -2.16
CA ASP A 49 7.59 6.83 -2.44
C ASP A 49 7.46 7.04 -3.95
N MET A 50 6.48 7.84 -4.37
CA MET A 50 6.24 8.08 -5.81
C MET A 50 7.34 8.90 -6.47
N ALA A 51 8.21 9.57 -5.67
CA ALA A 51 9.43 10.20 -6.18
C ALA A 51 10.35 9.20 -6.90
N ILE A 52 10.19 7.89 -6.67
CA ILE A 52 10.93 6.84 -7.38
C ILE A 52 10.79 6.94 -8.90
N PHE A 53 9.66 7.47 -9.38
CA PHE A 53 9.37 7.59 -10.80
C PHE A 53 9.87 8.90 -11.41
N ALA A 54 10.18 9.88 -10.57
CA ALA A 54 10.84 11.12 -10.99
C ALA A 54 12.36 11.06 -10.84
N ASP A 55 12.89 10.03 -10.17
CA ASP A 55 14.31 9.87 -9.89
C ASP A 55 15.09 9.39 -11.13
N GLU A 56 16.10 10.15 -11.53
CA GLU A 56 16.90 9.89 -12.73
C GLU A 56 17.71 8.60 -12.61
N GLU A 57 18.21 8.27 -11.41
CA GLU A 57 19.00 7.06 -11.16
C GLU A 57 18.12 5.80 -11.24
N THR A 58 16.93 5.87 -10.66
CA THR A 58 15.93 4.80 -10.73
C THR A 58 15.42 4.62 -12.17
N THR A 59 15.16 5.72 -12.88
CA THR A 59 14.79 5.69 -14.30
C THR A 59 15.88 5.01 -15.12
N ALA A 60 17.16 5.34 -14.90
CA ALA A 60 18.29 4.72 -15.58
C ALA A 60 18.44 3.22 -15.23
N LEU A 61 18.14 2.84 -13.99
CA LEU A 61 18.13 1.44 -13.55
C LEU A 61 16.99 0.65 -14.21
N LEU A 62 15.78 1.22 -14.26
CA LEU A 62 14.59 0.65 -14.89
C LEU A 62 14.78 0.47 -16.40
N ASP A 63 15.34 1.47 -17.08
CA ASP A 63 15.71 1.35 -18.49
C ASP A 63 16.78 0.28 -18.74
N GLY A 64 17.68 0.07 -17.78
CA GLY A 64 18.66 -1.01 -17.80
C GLY A 64 18.05 -2.41 -17.59
N LEU A 65 16.90 -2.50 -16.91
CA LEU A 65 16.14 -3.73 -16.69
C LEU A 65 15.09 -4.00 -17.78
N GLY A 66 14.69 -2.97 -18.54
CA GLY A 66 13.58 -2.97 -19.49
C GLY A 66 13.69 -3.88 -20.71
N ASP A 67 14.79 -4.61 -20.91
CA ASP A 67 14.87 -5.66 -21.94
C ASP A 67 14.05 -6.91 -21.52
N GLY A 68 12.72 -6.79 -21.50
CA GLY A 68 11.77 -7.89 -21.45
C GLY A 68 10.80 -7.96 -20.26
N THR A 69 10.79 -6.96 -19.37
CA THR A 69 9.95 -6.97 -18.15
C THR A 69 8.75 -6.01 -18.17
N GLY A 70 8.63 -5.15 -19.18
CA GLY A 70 7.56 -4.15 -19.23
C GLY A 70 7.76 -2.99 -18.24
N SER A 71 9.00 -2.77 -17.80
CA SER A 71 9.35 -1.87 -16.69
C SER A 71 10.24 -0.70 -17.14
N SER A 72 10.34 -0.44 -18.45
CA SER A 72 11.11 0.70 -18.96
C SER A 72 10.40 2.02 -18.66
N ALA A 73 11.16 3.12 -18.57
CA ALA A 73 10.61 4.43 -18.26
C ALA A 73 9.50 4.84 -19.25
N ALA A 74 9.69 4.54 -20.53
CA ALA A 74 8.72 4.83 -21.57
C ALA A 74 7.40 4.06 -21.41
N GLU A 75 7.46 2.78 -21.01
CA GLU A 75 6.25 1.98 -20.74
C GLU A 75 5.50 2.48 -19.50
N MET A 76 6.23 3.01 -18.51
CA MET A 76 5.62 3.64 -17.34
C MET A 76 4.96 4.98 -17.68
N GLU A 77 5.58 5.80 -18.53
CA GLU A 77 4.96 7.04 -19.03
C GLU A 77 3.68 6.77 -19.84
N GLU A 78 3.69 5.72 -20.67
CA GLU A 78 2.51 5.27 -21.40
C GLU A 78 1.40 4.84 -20.44
N MET A 79 1.74 4.06 -19.41
CA MET A 79 0.81 3.64 -18.37
C MET A 79 0.23 4.81 -17.57
N TYR A 80 1.03 5.81 -17.23
CA TYR A 80 0.53 7.02 -16.55
C TYR A 80 -0.44 7.81 -17.40
N THR A 81 -0.12 7.93 -18.69
CA THR A 81 -1.00 8.60 -19.64
C THR A 81 -2.32 7.83 -19.78
N GLU A 82 -2.25 6.50 -19.91
CA GLU A 82 -3.43 5.64 -19.99
C GLU A 82 -4.29 5.75 -18.72
N PHE A 83 -3.68 5.62 -17.54
CA PHE A 83 -4.38 5.76 -16.26
C PHE A 83 -5.09 7.11 -16.14
N ARG A 84 -4.41 8.22 -16.46
CA ARG A 84 -5.02 9.55 -16.43
C ARG A 84 -6.14 9.71 -17.44
N ASP A 85 -5.96 9.19 -18.65
CA ASP A 85 -6.96 9.28 -19.70
C ASP A 85 -8.21 8.43 -19.39
N GLU A 86 -8.04 7.32 -18.65
CA GLU A 86 -9.12 6.42 -18.23
C GLU A 86 -9.83 6.88 -16.96
N THR A 87 -9.11 7.39 -15.96
CA THR A 87 -9.64 7.68 -14.63
C THR A 87 -9.84 9.17 -14.36
N GLY A 88 -9.24 10.03 -15.17
CA GLY A 88 -9.15 11.47 -14.91
C GLY A 88 -8.22 11.86 -13.75
N LEU A 89 -7.58 10.89 -13.08
CA LEU A 89 -6.66 11.12 -11.96
C LEU A 89 -5.22 11.28 -12.48
N ASP A 90 -4.50 12.28 -11.97
CA ASP A 90 -3.08 12.42 -12.25
C ASP A 90 -2.25 11.72 -11.17
N LEU A 91 -1.40 10.76 -11.57
CA LEU A 91 -0.51 10.07 -10.65
C LEU A 91 0.59 10.98 -10.10
N GLN A 92 0.79 12.17 -10.67
CA GLN A 92 1.66 13.19 -10.07
C GLN A 92 1.08 13.79 -8.79
N ASP A 93 -0.23 13.68 -8.59
CA ASP A 93 -0.90 14.12 -7.36
C ASP A 93 -0.90 13.02 -6.28
N LEU A 94 -0.30 11.85 -6.56
CA LEU A 94 -0.08 10.77 -5.59
C LEU A 94 1.25 11.01 -4.86
N ASN A 95 1.18 11.30 -3.56
CA ASN A 95 2.35 11.61 -2.75
C ASN A 95 3.10 10.33 -2.34
N GLN A 96 2.39 9.40 -1.70
CA GLN A 96 2.97 8.14 -1.26
C GLN A 96 1.92 7.04 -1.12
N THR A 97 2.39 5.79 -1.08
CA THR A 97 1.55 4.65 -0.71
C THR A 97 2.20 3.78 0.35
N THR A 98 1.44 3.44 1.39
CA THR A 98 1.84 2.47 2.41
C THR A 98 0.91 1.25 2.36
N MET A 99 1.41 0.10 1.93
CA MET A 99 0.73 -1.17 2.05
C MET A 99 0.96 -1.76 3.44
N PHE A 100 -0.09 -2.33 4.02
CA PHE A 100 0.03 -3.16 5.21
C PHE A 100 -0.71 -4.48 5.04
N GLY A 101 -0.16 -5.52 5.67
CA GLY A 101 -0.77 -6.84 5.76
C GLY A 101 -1.03 -7.20 7.21
N MET A 102 -2.12 -7.91 7.45
CA MET A 102 -2.42 -8.55 8.73
C MET A 102 -2.84 -10.00 8.50
N THR A 103 -2.35 -10.87 9.37
CA THR A 103 -2.72 -12.28 9.39
C THR A 103 -3.99 -12.41 10.22
N ASP A 104 -5.08 -12.85 9.58
CA ASP A 104 -6.30 -13.15 10.32
C ASP A 104 -6.03 -14.31 11.30
N THR A 105 -6.13 -14.02 12.59
CA THR A 105 -5.81 -14.98 13.67
C THR A 105 -6.86 -16.09 13.81
N GLU A 106 -8.06 -15.92 13.23
CA GLU A 106 -9.13 -16.92 13.27
C GLU A 106 -9.11 -17.85 12.05
N ALA A 107 -8.73 -17.34 10.87
CA ALA A 107 -8.69 -18.08 9.62
C ALA A 107 -7.31 -18.63 9.26
N ALA A 108 -6.20 -18.06 9.76
CA ALA A 108 -4.79 -18.46 9.57
C ALA A 108 -4.32 -18.69 8.10
N THR A 109 -5.20 -18.57 7.11
CA THR A 109 -4.95 -18.86 5.69
C THR A 109 -5.40 -17.75 4.75
N GLU A 110 -6.08 -16.72 5.25
CA GLU A 110 -6.48 -15.55 4.47
C GLU A 110 -5.67 -14.35 4.97
N SER A 111 -4.82 -13.82 4.09
CA SER A 111 -4.05 -12.61 4.36
C SER A 111 -4.93 -11.41 4.04
N GLU A 112 -5.26 -10.64 5.07
CA GLU A 112 -5.97 -9.37 4.89
C GLU A 112 -4.93 -8.30 4.60
N PHE A 113 -5.17 -7.51 3.56
CA PHE A 113 -4.26 -6.43 3.17
C PHE A 113 -5.03 -5.17 2.80
N ALA A 114 -4.37 -4.04 2.94
CA ALA A 114 -4.82 -2.78 2.39
C ALA A 114 -3.64 -1.88 2.01
N VAL A 115 -3.93 -0.88 1.19
CA VAL A 115 -3.01 0.16 0.76
C VAL A 115 -3.56 1.49 1.24
N LEU A 116 -2.77 2.19 2.04
CA LEU A 116 -2.95 3.59 2.36
C LEU A 116 -2.40 4.43 1.22
N ILE A 117 -3.21 5.37 0.76
CA ILE A 117 -2.91 6.29 -0.33
C ILE A 117 -2.95 7.69 0.25
N ASP A 118 -1.90 8.48 0.01
CA ASP A 118 -1.86 9.91 0.29
C ASP A 118 -1.80 10.60 -1.06
N ALA A 119 -2.89 11.28 -1.42
CA ALA A 119 -3.03 11.93 -2.72
C ALA A 119 -3.81 13.23 -2.59
N ASP A 120 -3.50 14.20 -3.45
CA ASP A 120 -4.23 15.46 -3.57
C ASP A 120 -5.55 15.32 -4.39
N TRP A 121 -6.11 14.12 -4.46
CA TRP A 121 -7.37 13.83 -5.15
C TRP A 121 -8.57 14.03 -4.22
N ASP A 122 -9.66 14.58 -4.73
CA ASP A 122 -10.95 14.58 -4.02
C ASP A 122 -11.57 13.16 -4.01
N THR A 123 -12.16 12.77 -2.88
CA THR A 123 -12.79 11.45 -2.66
C THR A 123 -13.81 11.11 -3.74
N GLU A 124 -14.68 12.07 -4.11
CA GLU A 124 -15.69 11.85 -5.16
C GLU A 124 -15.03 11.51 -6.51
N THR A 125 -13.92 12.17 -6.85
CA THR A 125 -13.18 11.90 -8.09
C THR A 125 -12.55 10.51 -8.08
N LEU A 126 -11.95 10.10 -6.95
CA LEU A 126 -11.40 8.75 -6.78
C LEU A 126 -12.49 7.67 -6.91
N ILE A 127 -13.64 7.88 -6.27
CA ILE A 127 -14.75 6.92 -6.30
C ILE A 127 -15.39 6.86 -7.69
N ASP A 128 -15.54 8.01 -8.37
CA ASP A 128 -16.04 8.04 -9.75
C ASP A 128 -15.11 7.27 -10.68
N ALA A 129 -13.80 7.53 -10.60
CA ALA A 129 -12.77 6.79 -11.36
C ALA A 129 -12.84 5.27 -11.16
N LEU A 130 -13.06 4.82 -9.91
CA LEU A 130 -13.17 3.41 -9.58
C LEU A 130 -14.52 2.79 -10.02
N ASN A 131 -15.56 3.60 -10.14
CA ASN A 131 -16.89 3.19 -10.59
C ASN A 131 -17.07 3.21 -12.12
N GLU A 132 -16.14 3.81 -12.89
CA GLU A 132 -16.22 3.81 -14.36
C GLU A 132 -16.15 2.38 -14.93
N ASP A 133 -15.53 1.46 -14.21
CA ASP A 133 -15.56 0.03 -14.51
C ASP A 133 -16.87 -0.63 -14.04
N ALA A 134 -17.69 -1.09 -14.99
CA ALA A 134 -19.04 -1.62 -14.73
C ALA A 134 -19.09 -2.87 -13.84
N GLU A 135 -17.93 -3.44 -13.50
CA GLU A 135 -17.79 -4.63 -12.66
C GLU A 135 -17.70 -4.29 -11.15
N THR A 136 -17.49 -3.03 -10.77
CA THR A 136 -17.20 -2.65 -9.37
C THR A 136 -17.96 -1.40 -8.94
N THR A 137 -19.29 -1.48 -8.89
CA THR A 137 -20.09 -0.39 -8.28
C THR A 137 -19.89 -0.36 -6.77
N LEU A 138 -19.39 0.77 -6.27
CA LEU A 138 -19.21 1.08 -4.86
C LEU A 138 -20.36 1.95 -4.33
N GLU A 139 -20.82 1.64 -3.14
CA GLU A 139 -21.85 2.39 -2.41
C GLU A 139 -21.27 2.97 -1.13
N GLN A 140 -21.43 4.28 -0.95
CA GLN A 140 -21.10 4.96 0.30
C GLN A 140 -22.01 4.47 1.43
N THR A 141 -21.43 4.26 2.60
CA THR A 141 -22.10 3.83 3.82
C THR A 141 -21.47 4.52 5.02
N GLU A 142 -22.26 4.66 6.08
CA GLU A 142 -21.81 5.23 7.34
C GLU A 142 -20.85 4.27 8.07
N TYR A 143 -19.79 4.82 8.65
CA TYR A 143 -18.86 4.19 9.58
C TYR A 143 -18.64 5.10 10.78
N ALA A 144 -18.76 4.59 12.00
CA ALA A 144 -18.61 5.37 13.24
C ALA A 144 -19.44 6.68 13.30
N GLY A 145 -20.52 6.80 12.52
CA GLY A 145 -21.36 7.99 12.42
C GLY A 145 -20.96 8.99 11.32
N GLU A 146 -19.99 8.65 10.46
CA GLU A 146 -19.52 9.47 9.33
C GLU A 146 -19.61 8.70 8.00
N ASP A 147 -19.81 9.41 6.89
CA ASP A 147 -19.97 8.82 5.55
C ASP A 147 -18.60 8.53 4.88
N VAL A 148 -17.75 7.73 5.55
CA VAL A 148 -16.33 7.55 5.21
C VAL A 148 -15.97 6.15 4.70
N LEU A 149 -16.97 5.29 4.46
CA LEU A 149 -16.76 3.91 3.99
C LEU A 149 -17.51 3.67 2.68
N TRP A 150 -16.84 3.10 1.69
CA TRP A 150 -17.43 2.61 0.46
C TRP A 150 -17.26 1.09 0.38
N LYS A 151 -18.37 0.42 0.07
CA LYS A 151 -18.42 -1.04 -0.07
C LYS A 151 -18.89 -1.41 -1.47
N PRO A 152 -18.53 -2.59 -2.00
CA PRO A 152 -19.11 -3.04 -3.24
C PRO A 152 -20.62 -3.28 -3.06
N ALA A 153 -21.42 -2.90 -4.05
CA ALA A 153 -22.88 -3.03 -4.02
C ALA A 153 -23.33 -4.49 -3.88
N ASN A 154 -22.55 -5.42 -4.46
CA ASN A 154 -22.80 -6.87 -4.42
C ASN A 154 -21.53 -7.63 -4.00
N PRO A 155 -21.13 -7.58 -2.71
CA PRO A 155 -19.89 -8.19 -2.25
C PRO A 155 -19.89 -9.71 -2.45
N ASP A 156 -21.03 -10.39 -2.26
CA ASP A 156 -21.16 -11.84 -2.40
C ASP A 156 -21.02 -12.35 -3.85
N ALA A 157 -21.07 -11.44 -4.83
CA ALA A 157 -20.88 -11.78 -6.24
C ALA A 157 -19.40 -11.70 -6.67
N MET A 158 -18.52 -11.23 -5.79
CA MET A 158 -17.10 -11.03 -6.03
C MET A 158 -16.28 -12.07 -5.27
N SER A 159 -15.24 -12.60 -5.89
CA SER A 159 -14.29 -13.48 -5.17
C SER A 159 -13.48 -12.70 -4.13
N ASP A 160 -13.13 -11.46 -4.46
CA ASP A 160 -12.26 -10.60 -3.65
C ASP A 160 -12.87 -9.17 -3.63
N PRO A 161 -13.91 -8.92 -2.81
CA PRO A 161 -14.55 -7.61 -2.76
C PRO A 161 -13.61 -6.55 -2.17
N MET A 162 -13.43 -5.47 -2.92
CA MET A 162 -12.60 -4.33 -2.50
C MET A 162 -13.44 -3.28 -1.75
N TYR A 163 -12.92 -2.82 -0.63
CA TYR A 163 -13.49 -1.77 0.22
C TYR A 163 -12.59 -0.54 0.20
N ILE A 164 -13.18 0.62 0.46
CA ILE A 164 -12.45 1.89 0.52
C ILE A 164 -12.89 2.66 1.76
N GLY A 165 -11.93 3.14 2.53
CA GLY A 165 -12.15 4.06 3.64
C GLY A 165 -11.49 5.41 3.36
N GLU A 166 -12.15 6.49 3.77
CA GLU A 166 -11.59 7.83 3.79
C GLU A 166 -11.08 8.16 5.19
N HIS A 167 -9.85 8.65 5.25
CA HIS A 167 -9.26 9.30 6.41
C HIS A 167 -9.24 10.82 6.16
N ASP A 168 -8.83 11.60 7.17
CA ASP A 168 -8.63 13.03 7.00
C ASP A 168 -7.51 13.37 6.00
N ASP A 169 -7.47 14.63 5.53
CA ASP A 169 -6.36 15.22 4.78
C ASP A 169 -6.01 14.52 3.44
N GLY A 170 -7.01 13.99 2.71
CA GLY A 170 -6.78 13.37 1.39
C GLY A 170 -6.14 11.99 1.47
N GLN A 171 -6.26 11.33 2.63
CA GLN A 171 -5.74 10.00 2.84
C GLN A 171 -6.84 8.95 2.70
N TYR A 172 -6.56 7.87 1.98
CA TYR A 172 -7.50 6.79 1.70
C TYR A 172 -6.92 5.45 2.08
N VAL A 173 -7.76 4.49 2.45
CA VAL A 173 -7.38 3.08 2.60
C VAL A 173 -8.19 2.23 1.63
N ILE A 174 -7.52 1.42 0.82
CA ILE A 174 -8.16 0.54 -0.16
C ILE A 174 -7.71 -0.90 0.09
N GLY A 175 -8.63 -1.84 0.20
CA GLY A 175 -8.26 -3.23 0.41
C GLY A 175 -9.39 -4.15 0.80
N THR A 176 -9.02 -5.20 1.52
CA THR A 176 -9.96 -6.16 2.12
C THR A 176 -10.85 -5.49 3.16
N LYS A 177 -12.01 -6.09 3.43
CA LYS A 177 -12.97 -5.55 4.40
C LYS A 177 -12.34 -5.40 5.79
N ALA A 178 -11.64 -6.42 6.28
CA ALA A 178 -11.10 -6.38 7.63
C ALA A 178 -10.00 -5.33 7.73
N ALA A 179 -9.09 -5.27 6.74
CA ALA A 179 -8.00 -4.30 6.75
C ALA A 179 -8.48 -2.84 6.68
N VAL A 180 -9.46 -2.54 5.82
CA VAL A 180 -10.06 -1.19 5.74
C VAL A 180 -10.75 -0.82 7.04
N THR A 181 -11.54 -1.74 7.61
CA THR A 181 -12.26 -1.51 8.88
C THR A 181 -11.28 -1.25 10.02
N ALA A 182 -10.25 -2.09 10.16
CA ALA A 182 -9.25 -1.94 11.21
C ALA A 182 -8.45 -0.63 11.09
N SER A 183 -8.16 -0.17 9.87
CA SER A 183 -7.55 1.15 9.66
C SER A 183 -8.50 2.28 10.07
N LEU A 184 -9.79 2.21 9.71
CA LEU A 184 -10.79 3.20 10.13
C LEU A 184 -10.99 3.19 11.66
N ASP A 185 -10.89 2.05 12.33
CA ASP A 185 -10.98 1.96 13.79
C ASP A 185 -9.90 2.79 14.49
N VAL A 186 -8.69 2.85 13.93
CA VAL A 186 -7.61 3.69 14.46
C VAL A 186 -7.98 5.18 14.38
N SER A 187 -8.60 5.61 13.28
CA SER A 187 -9.00 7.00 13.06
C SER A 187 -10.25 7.41 13.85
N TYR A 188 -11.29 6.59 13.83
CA TYR A 188 -12.64 7.00 14.24
C TYR A 188 -13.11 6.37 15.56
N GLU A 189 -12.61 5.18 15.90
CA GLU A 189 -13.01 4.47 17.14
C GLU A 189 -11.92 4.47 18.23
N GLY A 190 -10.72 4.98 17.90
CA GLY A 190 -9.61 5.10 18.83
C GLY A 190 -8.88 3.77 19.10
N ALA A 191 -8.86 2.86 18.12
CA ALA A 191 -8.01 1.67 18.17
C ALA A 191 -6.52 2.05 18.14
N GLU A 192 -5.68 1.14 18.61
CA GLU A 192 -4.24 1.37 18.71
C GLU A 192 -3.58 1.27 17.33
N PRO A 193 -2.74 2.24 16.93
CA PRO A 193 -1.95 2.13 15.71
C PRO A 193 -0.79 1.14 15.88
N VAL A 194 -0.21 0.73 14.75
CA VAL A 194 1.03 -0.06 14.70
C VAL A 194 2.13 0.59 15.54
N SER A 195 2.89 -0.23 16.25
CA SER A 195 3.94 0.23 17.16
C SER A 195 4.96 -0.88 17.43
N GLY A 196 5.99 -0.55 18.22
CA GLY A 196 7.05 -1.49 18.60
C GLY A 196 8.01 -1.80 17.45
N THR A 197 8.64 -2.98 17.52
CA THR A 197 9.76 -3.34 16.65
C THR A 197 9.45 -3.22 15.15
N LEU A 198 8.23 -3.57 14.72
CA LEU A 198 7.85 -3.46 13.32
C LEU A 198 7.90 -2.01 12.83
N LEU A 199 7.26 -1.10 13.58
CA LEU A 199 7.27 0.33 13.25
C LEU A 199 8.69 0.90 13.37
N GLU A 200 9.40 0.59 14.45
CA GLU A 200 10.78 1.07 14.66
C GLU A 200 11.71 0.62 13.52
N THR A 201 11.60 -0.62 13.06
CA THR A 201 12.39 -1.14 11.93
C THR A 201 12.01 -0.47 10.62
N PHE A 202 10.72 -0.23 10.41
CA PHE A 202 10.22 0.46 9.23
C PHE A 202 10.70 1.92 9.16
N GLU A 203 10.62 2.63 10.28
CA GLU A 203 11.06 4.03 10.41
C GLU A 203 12.60 4.17 10.33
N ASP A 204 13.36 3.17 10.78
CA ASP A 204 14.82 3.16 10.65
C ASP A 204 15.28 2.89 9.20
N THR A 205 14.43 2.26 8.38
CA THR A 205 14.73 1.89 6.98
C THR A 205 14.30 2.98 5.98
N THR A 206 13.68 4.08 6.44
CA THR A 206 12.97 5.06 5.58
C THR A 206 13.87 5.96 4.73
N GLU A 207 15.18 5.73 4.68
CA GLU A 207 16.10 6.46 3.79
C GLU A 207 16.03 5.98 2.32
N GLY A 208 15.03 5.18 1.94
CA GLY A 208 14.88 4.59 0.61
C GLY A 208 13.50 4.79 -0.05
N LEU A 209 13.51 4.90 -1.38
CA LEU A 209 12.32 5.04 -2.24
C LEU A 209 11.33 3.86 -2.14
N ILE A 210 11.81 2.70 -1.69
CA ILE A 210 10.99 1.55 -1.27
C ILE A 210 11.48 1.12 0.11
N THR A 211 10.56 1.05 1.06
CA THR A 211 10.83 0.60 2.44
C THR A 211 9.97 -0.61 2.76
N PHE A 212 10.54 -1.64 3.35
CA PHE A 212 9.84 -2.88 3.68
C PHE A 212 10.23 -3.37 5.07
N ALA A 213 9.24 -3.70 5.89
CA ALA A 213 9.42 -4.38 7.16
C ALA A 213 8.35 -5.46 7.32
N MET A 214 8.73 -6.59 7.92
CA MET A 214 7.81 -7.67 8.26
C MET A 214 8.18 -8.29 9.60
N ASP A 215 7.17 -8.64 10.39
CA ASP A 215 7.31 -9.44 11.59
C ASP A 215 7.13 -10.91 11.22
N VAL A 216 8.22 -11.66 11.18
CA VAL A 216 8.16 -13.11 10.94
C VAL A 216 8.13 -13.79 12.31
N PRO A 217 7.03 -14.47 12.68
CA PRO A 217 7.01 -15.24 13.91
C PRO A 217 8.14 -16.26 13.87
N GLU A 218 8.98 -16.30 14.91
CA GLU A 218 10.06 -17.27 15.01
C GLU A 218 9.46 -18.67 14.86
N THR A 219 9.72 -19.31 13.73
CA THR A 219 9.43 -20.73 13.56
C THR A 219 10.17 -21.44 14.68
N GLY A 220 9.41 -21.97 15.64
CA GLY A 220 9.97 -22.59 16.83
C GLY A 220 11.11 -23.52 16.44
N ASP A 221 12.26 -23.29 17.06
CA ASP A 221 13.43 -24.17 17.09
C ASP A 221 12.96 -25.64 17.16
N GLN A 222 12.84 -26.29 15.99
CA GLN A 222 12.76 -27.74 15.94
C GLN A 222 14.18 -28.19 16.19
N GLY A 223 14.51 -28.32 17.48
CA GLY A 223 15.71 -28.97 17.96
C GLY A 223 15.81 -30.34 17.32
N ASP A 224 16.58 -30.42 16.24
CA ASP A 224 17.06 -31.66 15.65
C ASP A 224 18.06 -32.28 16.62
N ASP A 225 17.53 -33.02 17.60
CA ASP A 225 18.24 -34.04 18.38
C ASP A 225 18.67 -35.16 17.43
N PHE A 226 19.77 -34.97 16.72
CA PHE A 226 20.50 -36.05 16.09
C PHE A 226 21.40 -36.73 17.13
N GLY A 227 20.83 -37.72 17.82
CA GLY A 227 21.56 -38.71 18.61
C GLY A 227 22.43 -39.65 17.79
#